data_AF-A0A1M6EBD7-F1
#
_entry.id   AF-A0A1M6EBD7-F1
#
_cell.length_a   1.000
_cell.length_b   1.000
_cell.length_c   1.000
_cell.angle_alpha   90.00
_cell.angle_beta   90.00
_cell.angle_gamma   90.00
#
_symmetry.space_group_name_H-M   'P 1'
#
loop_
_entity.id
_entity.type
_entity.pdbx_description
1 polymer ?
#
loop_
_entity_poly.entity_id
_entity_poly.type
_entity_poly.pdbx_seq_one_letter_code
_entity_poly.pdbx_strand_id
1 'polypeptide(L)'
;MAGYPAHENAAKILENLKAALAKAGGDTGEKINEIISKLDPIKNNRTFMRTQKAEQVTEECLAESEKLLNNPEDAQALEKINNSVDFLVEKVRTMVIRMT
;
A
#
# COMPACT_ATOMS: atom_id res chain seq x y z
N MET A 1 -15.43 11.01 14.20
CA MET A 1 -15.45 9.69 13.52
C MET A 1 -14.17 9.00 13.90
N ALA A 2 -14.21 7.77 14.43
CA ALA A 2 -12.98 7.02 14.64
C ALA A 2 -12.31 6.86 13.26
N GLY A 3 -11.17 7.53 13.07
CA GLY A 3 -10.33 7.36 11.89
C GLY A 3 -10.00 5.87 11.76
N TYR A 4 -10.15 5.31 10.57
CA TYR A 4 -9.78 3.93 10.34
C TYR A 4 -8.28 3.94 10.04
N PRO A 5 -7.41 3.49 10.97
CA PRO A 5 -5.97 3.73 10.86
C PRO A 5 -5.40 3.16 9.56
N ALA A 6 -5.92 2.00 9.12
CA ALA A 6 -5.49 1.39 7.86
C ALA A 6 -5.80 2.25 6.62
N HIS A 7 -6.94 2.95 6.60
CA HIS A 7 -7.27 3.85 5.49
C HIS A 7 -6.33 5.05 5.47
N GLU A 8 -6.06 5.64 6.64
CA GLU A 8 -5.16 6.80 6.76
C GLU A 8 -3.73 6.40 6.38
N ASN A 9 -3.28 5.23 6.84
CA ASN A 9 -2.00 4.65 6.47
C ASN A 9 -1.91 4.37 4.97
N ALA A 10 -2.94 3.77 4.34
CA ALA A 10 -2.95 3.53 2.90
C ALA A 10 -2.90 4.82 2.08
N ALA A 11 -3.61 5.87 2.52
CA ALA A 11 -3.50 7.19 1.89
C ALA A 11 -2.08 7.76 2.00
N LYS A 12 -1.45 7.61 3.17
CA LYS A 12 -0.08 8.08 3.40
C LYS A 12 0.97 7.29 2.62
N ILE A 13 0.82 5.97 2.52
CA ILE A 13 1.66 5.11 1.67
C ILE A 13 1.57 5.59 0.21
N LEU A 14 0.38 5.90 -0.29
CA LEU A 14 0.21 6.41 -1.66
C LEU A 14 0.89 7.77 -1.86
N GLU A 15 0.83 8.69 -0.89
CA GLU A 15 1.59 9.94 -0.95
C GLU A 15 3.10 9.67 -1.03
N ASN A 16 3.61 8.80 -0.16
CA ASN A 16 5.03 8.46 -0.10
C ASN A 16 5.51 7.79 -1.40
N LEU A 17 4.73 6.84 -1.93
CA LEU A 17 5.03 6.17 -3.20
C LEU A 17 4.99 7.14 -4.39
N LYS A 18 4.04 8.09 -4.43
CA LYS A 18 4.02 9.12 -5.49
C LYS A 18 5.23 10.04 -5.41
N ALA A 19 5.65 10.42 -4.21
CA ALA A 19 6.86 11.22 -4.00
C ALA A 19 8.14 10.43 -4.33
N ALA A 20 8.18 9.13 -4.02
CA ALA A 20 9.27 8.23 -4.42
C ALA A 20 9.31 8.04 -5.95
N LEU A 21 8.15 7.88 -6.58
CA LEU A 21 8.01 7.76 -8.05
C LEU A 21 8.58 8.99 -8.77
N ALA A 22 8.36 10.20 -8.23
CA ALA A 22 8.92 11.43 -8.81
C ALA A 22 10.46 11.48 -8.78
N LYS A 23 11.09 10.65 -7.94
CA LYS A 23 12.55 10.54 -7.80
C LYS A 23 13.12 9.26 -8.45
N ALA A 24 12.28 8.25 -8.67
CA ALA A 24 12.65 6.97 -9.25
C ALA A 24 12.63 7.05 -10.79
N GLY A 25 13.67 6.51 -11.43
CA GLY A 25 13.74 6.32 -12.88
C GLY A 25 13.65 4.85 -13.28
N GLY A 26 13.37 4.59 -14.56
CA GLY A 26 13.41 3.25 -15.17
C GLY A 26 12.47 2.24 -14.49
N ASP A 27 12.91 0.98 -14.45
CA ASP A 27 12.15 -0.18 -13.95
C ASP A 27 11.63 0.00 -12.52
N THR A 28 12.38 0.72 -11.67
CA THR A 28 11.97 1.01 -10.28
C THR A 28 10.72 1.90 -10.26
N GLY A 29 10.69 2.92 -11.12
CA GLY A 29 9.52 3.78 -11.26
C GLY A 29 8.29 3.00 -11.76
N GLU A 30 8.47 2.09 -12.72
CA GLU A 30 7.40 1.23 -13.22
C GLU A 30 6.81 0.36 -12.11
N LYS A 31 7.65 -0.29 -11.30
CA LYS A 31 7.21 -1.09 -10.16
C LYS A 31 6.46 -0.27 -9.11
N ILE A 32 6.96 0.92 -8.75
CA ILE A 32 6.26 1.83 -7.83
C ILE A 32 4.88 2.19 -8.39
N ASN A 33 4.80 2.47 -9.68
CA ASN A 33 3.55 2.80 -10.34
C ASN A 33 2.55 1.62 -10.36
N GLU A 34 3.02 0.40 -10.56
CA GLU A 34 2.18 -0.81 -10.42
C GLU A 34 1.63 -0.96 -9.00
N ILE A 35 2.47 -0.78 -7.98
CA ILE A 35 2.05 -0.85 -6.57
C ILE A 35 0.98 0.20 -6.27
N ILE A 36 1.17 1.45 -6.73
CA ILE A 36 0.17 2.52 -6.59
C ILE A 36 -1.15 2.10 -7.25
N SER A 37 -1.10 1.57 -8.46
CA SER A 37 -2.28 1.17 -9.24
C SER A 37 -3.08 0.03 -8.57
N LYS A 38 -2.39 -0.85 -7.82
CA LYS A 38 -3.02 -1.90 -7.01
C LYS A 38 -3.65 -1.36 -5.72
N LEU A 39 -2.96 -0.47 -5.02
CA LEU A 39 -3.37 0.04 -3.70
C LEU A 39 -4.48 1.11 -3.78
N ASP A 40 -4.42 2.01 -4.76
CA ASP A 40 -5.37 3.12 -4.90
C ASP A 40 -6.86 2.71 -4.93
N PRO A 41 -7.28 1.69 -5.71
CA PRO A 41 -8.68 1.28 -5.74
C PRO A 41 -9.15 0.60 -4.44
N ILE A 42 -8.25 0.00 -3.65
CA ILE A 42 -8.61 -0.76 -2.45
C ILE A 42 -8.52 0.05 -1.15
N LYS A 43 -7.83 1.20 -1.15
CA LYS A 43 -7.62 2.02 0.06
C LYS A 43 -8.91 2.41 0.79
N ASN A 44 -10.00 2.53 0.02
CA ASN A 44 -11.32 2.92 0.51
C ASN A 44 -12.24 1.73 0.86
N ASN A 45 -11.75 0.48 0.77
CA ASN A 45 -12.57 -0.69 1.08
C ASN A 45 -12.90 -0.74 2.58
N ARG A 46 -14.09 -0.28 2.93
CA ARG A 46 -14.52 -0.15 4.34
C ARG A 46 -14.65 -1.48 5.08
N THR A 47 -14.85 -2.60 4.37
CA THR A 47 -15.06 -3.91 5.01
C THR A 47 -13.73 -4.45 5.54
N PHE A 48 -12.69 -4.47 4.71
CA PHE A 48 -11.40 -5.03 5.10
C PHE A 48 -10.52 -4.02 5.86
N MET A 49 -10.52 -2.74 5.46
CA MET A 49 -9.65 -1.71 6.05
C MET A 49 -10.03 -1.33 7.49
N ARG A 50 -11.11 -1.91 8.03
CA ARG A 50 -11.51 -1.80 9.45
C ARG A 50 -10.98 -2.93 10.32
N THR A 51 -10.30 -3.90 9.73
CA THR A 51 -9.77 -5.05 10.46
C THR A 51 -8.41 -4.73 11.06
N GLN A 52 -8.12 -5.28 12.24
CA GLN A 52 -6.81 -5.19 12.87
C GLN A 52 -5.70 -5.75 11.97
N LYS A 53 -6.02 -6.73 11.12
CA LYS A 53 -5.04 -7.28 10.18
C LYS A 53 -4.67 -6.28 9.08
N ALA A 54 -5.65 -5.55 8.54
CA ALA A 54 -5.38 -4.48 7.59
C ALA A 54 -4.54 -3.37 8.25
N GLU A 55 -4.87 -2.99 9.48
CA GLU A 55 -4.12 -2.01 10.26
C GLU A 55 -2.65 -2.41 10.40
N GLN A 56 -2.36 -3.61 10.93
CA GLN A 56 -0.99 -4.12 11.08
C GLN A 56 -0.21 -4.10 9.76
N VAL A 57 -0.79 -4.61 8.68
CA VAL A 57 -0.11 -4.69 7.37
C VAL A 57 0.15 -3.28 6.82
N THR A 58 -0.80 -2.36 6.95
CA THR A 58 -0.62 -0.97 6.51
C THR A 58 0.37 -0.20 7.37
N GLU A 59 0.49 -0.50 8.67
CA GLU A 59 1.47 0.10 9.56
C GLU A 59 2.90 -0.33 9.22
N GLU A 60 3.11 -1.63 9.02
CA GLU A 60 4.39 -2.17 8.53
C GLU A 60 4.77 -1.58 7.16
N CYS A 61 3.78 -1.50 6.26
CA CYS A 61 3.96 -0.95 4.93
C CYS A 61 4.24 0.57 4.94
N LEU A 62 3.70 1.31 5.93
CA LEU A 62 3.97 2.73 6.10
C LEU A 62 5.45 2.97 6.41
N ALA A 63 6.03 2.22 7.34
CA ALA A 63 7.44 2.33 7.69
C ALA A 63 8.37 2.05 6.49
N GLU A 64 8.04 1.06 5.66
CA GLU A 64 8.80 0.78 4.43
C GLU A 64 8.60 1.88 3.37
N SER A 65 7.40 2.47 3.28
CA SER A 65 7.13 3.58 2.33
C SER A 65 7.93 4.85 2.66
N GLU A 66 8.20 5.11 3.94
CA GLU A 66 9.05 6.23 4.38
C GLU A 66 10.52 6.00 4.01
N LYS A 67 10.98 4.74 3.94
CA LYS A 67 12.32 4.43 3.41
C LYS A 67 12.38 4.74 1.92
N LEU A 68 11.39 4.34 1.13
CA LEU A 68 11.33 4.64 -0.30
C LEU A 68 11.24 6.13 -0.61
N LEU A 69 10.61 6.93 0.26
CA LEU A 69 10.56 8.39 0.12
C LEU A 69 11.96 9.00 0.05
N ASN A 70 12.91 8.44 0.82
CA ASN A 70 14.29 8.90 0.92
C ASN A 70 15.22 8.16 -0.04
N ASN A 71 15.00 6.86 -0.25
CA ASN A 71 15.75 6.00 -1.15
C ASN A 71 14.79 5.18 -2.04
N PRO A 72 14.35 5.71 -3.19
CA PRO A 72 13.36 5.04 -4.06
C PRO A 72 13.86 3.71 -4.65
N GLU A 73 15.18 3.49 -4.69
CA GLU A 73 15.80 2.29 -5.23
C GLU A 73 16.06 1.20 -4.18
N ASP A 74 15.54 1.36 -2.96
CA ASP A 74 15.62 0.32 -1.94
C ASP A 74 14.76 -0.90 -2.35
N ALA A 75 15.43 -1.88 -2.97
CA ALA A 75 14.79 -3.09 -3.46
C ALA A 75 14.09 -3.90 -2.36
N GLN A 76 14.62 -3.91 -1.12
CA GLN A 76 14.00 -4.65 -0.02
C GLN A 76 12.71 -3.97 0.45
N ALA A 77 12.74 -2.65 0.61
CA ALA A 77 11.53 -1.90 0.95
C ALA A 77 10.46 -2.05 -0.15
N LEU A 78 10.87 -1.99 -1.41
CA LEU A 78 10.00 -2.12 -2.57
C LEU A 78 9.33 -3.50 -2.66
N GLU A 79 10.10 -4.58 -2.43
CA GLU A 79 9.58 -5.94 -2.40
C GLU A 79 8.61 -6.16 -1.24
N LYS A 80 8.94 -5.68 -0.04
CA LYS A 80 8.05 -5.75 1.12
C LYS A 80 6.73 -5.02 0.88
N ILE A 81 6.78 -3.82 0.33
CA ILE A 81 5.56 -3.06 0.00
C ILE A 81 4.74 -3.81 -1.04
N ASN A 82 5.37 -4.34 -2.10
CA ASN A 82 4.63 -5.11 -3.09
C ASN A 82 3.93 -6.32 -2.47
N ASN A 83 4.62 -7.10 -1.63
CA ASN A 83 4.05 -8.25 -0.94
C ASN A 83 2.88 -7.85 -0.02
N SER A 84 3.02 -6.77 0.74
CA SER A 84 1.97 -6.23 1.60
C SER A 84 0.76 -5.79 0.78
N VAL A 85 0.96 -5.05 -0.32
CA VAL A 85 -0.12 -4.58 -1.20
C VAL A 85 -0.83 -5.76 -1.87
N ASP A 86 -0.09 -6.75 -2.36
CA ASP A 86 -0.67 -7.96 -2.96
C ASP A 86 -1.53 -8.73 -1.95
N PHE A 87 -1.07 -8.86 -0.70
CA PHE A 87 -1.87 -9.43 0.38
C PHE A 87 -3.17 -8.63 0.63
N LEU A 88 -3.08 -7.29 0.72
CA LEU A 88 -4.26 -6.43 0.93
C LEU A 88 -5.27 -6.60 -0.22
N VAL A 89 -4.80 -6.62 -1.48
CA VAL A 89 -5.62 -6.83 -2.67
C VAL A 89 -6.32 -8.19 -2.62
N GLU A 90 -5.60 -9.26 -2.29
CA GLU A 90 -6.17 -10.61 -2.20
C GLU A 90 -7.26 -10.69 -1.11
N LYS A 91 -7.03 -10.10 0.05
CA LYS A 91 -8.04 -10.07 1.13
C LYS A 91 -9.27 -9.27 0.76
N VAL A 92 -9.09 -8.15 0.06
CA VAL A 92 -10.23 -7.38 -0.48
C VAL A 92 -10.99 -8.21 -1.52
N ARG A 93 -10.31 -8.86 -2.47
CA ARG A 93 -10.95 -9.71 -3.50
C ARG A 93 -11.72 -10.87 -2.88
N THR A 94 -11.12 -11.58 -1.92
CA THR A 94 -11.76 -12.73 -1.26
C THR A 94 -12.97 -12.32 -0.42
N MET A 95 -12.96 -11.12 0.18
CA MET A 95 -14.16 -10.58 0.84
C MET A 95 -15.26 -10.22 -0.15
N VAL A 96 -14.93 -9.62 -1.30
CA VAL A 96 -15.92 -9.31 -2.34
C VAL A 96 -16.61 -10.59 -2.83
N ILE A 97 -15.85 -11.66 -3.12
CA ILE A 97 -16.39 -12.95 -3.58
C ILE A 97 -17.29 -13.61 -2.54
N ARG A 98 -17.00 -13.46 -1.23
CA ARG A 98 -17.83 -14.05 -0.16
C ARG A 98 -19.12 -13.27 0.10
N MET A 99 -19.20 -12.03 -0.38
CA MET A 99 -20.37 -11.16 -0.23
C MET A 99 -21.30 -11.16 -1.45
N THR A 100 -20.86 -11.71 -2.59
CA THR A 100 -21.65 -11.94 -3.81
C THR A 100 -22.22 -13.34 -3.84
#